data_AF-A0A3M1L620-F1
#
_entry.id   AF-A0A3M1L620-F1
#
_cell.length_a   1.000
_cell.length_b   1.000
_cell.length_c   1.000
_cell.angle_alpha   90.00
_cell.angle_beta   90.00
_cell.angle_gamma   90.00
#
_symmetry.space_group_name_H-M   'P 1'
#
loop_
_entity.id
_entity.type
_entity.pdbx_description
1 polymer ?
#
loop_
_entity_poly.entity_id
_entity_poly.type
_entity_poly.pdbx_seq_one_letter_code
_entity_poly.pdbx_strand_id
1 'polypeptide(L)'
;MRARLFPLALALILTVALTLLLRGLVRELIILPLLQLYWVARILLESVPQLLLWGLFVGLAFLIAGGSLLRWQREQERTESERRPHPGRVATWARWIRQAEEGDYSRWRLAHQLGGLALDLLAYRQQCPQEQVKRQLEEGTLAMPPEVRAYLRAGLGRGIWGPSGRLGRLWHRLRGT
;
A
#
# COMPACT_ATOMS: atom_id res chain seq x y z
N MET A 1 -71.92 15.12 0.64
CA MET A 1 -70.94 14.00 0.65
C MET A 1 -70.51 13.52 -0.75
N ARG A 2 -71.36 13.59 -1.80
CA ARG A 2 -71.03 13.13 -3.17
C ARG A 2 -69.90 13.91 -3.88
N ALA A 3 -69.74 15.20 -3.58
CA ALA A 3 -68.72 16.05 -4.22
C ALA A 3 -67.26 15.66 -3.89
N ARG A 4 -67.03 14.90 -2.81
CA ARG A 4 -65.69 14.42 -2.42
C ARG A 4 -65.31 13.08 -3.07
N LEU A 5 -66.26 12.37 -3.66
CA LEU A 5 -66.01 11.09 -4.33
C LEU A 5 -65.43 11.27 -5.74
N PHE A 6 -65.79 12.36 -6.41
CA PHE A 6 -65.26 12.72 -7.73
C PHE A 6 -63.72 12.89 -7.77
N PRO A 7 -63.08 13.71 -6.91
CA PRO A 7 -61.63 13.86 -6.94
C PRO A 7 -60.92 12.56 -6.54
N LEU A 8 -61.54 11.74 -5.68
CA LEU A 8 -60.96 10.48 -5.23
C LEU A 8 -61.00 9.41 -6.34
N ALA A 9 -62.11 9.33 -7.08
CA ALA A 9 -62.23 8.48 -8.26
C ALA A 9 -61.25 8.93 -9.36
N LEU A 10 -61.13 10.24 -9.59
CA LEU A 10 -60.18 10.80 -10.56
C LEU A 10 -58.72 10.49 -10.17
N ALA A 11 -58.36 10.68 -8.89
CA ALA A 11 -57.03 10.35 -8.38
C ALA A 11 -56.73 8.85 -8.50
N LEU A 12 -57.72 7.98 -8.24
CA LEU A 12 -57.58 6.55 -8.41
C LEU A 12 -57.31 6.18 -9.88
N ILE A 13 -58.10 6.72 -10.81
CA ILE A 13 -57.92 6.49 -12.25
C ILE A 13 -56.55 6.98 -12.70
N LEU A 14 -56.13 8.16 -12.26
CA LEU A 14 -54.82 8.72 -12.60
C LEU A 14 -53.68 7.84 -12.08
N THR A 15 -53.80 7.35 -10.84
CA THR A 15 -52.79 6.47 -10.23
C THR A 15 -52.68 5.16 -10.99
N VAL A 16 -53.82 4.55 -11.35
CA VAL A 16 -53.85 3.31 -12.14
C VAL A 16 -53.24 3.55 -13.52
N ALA A 17 -53.63 4.61 -14.21
CA ALA A 17 -53.09 4.96 -15.53
C ALA A 17 -51.57 5.19 -15.47
N LEU A 18 -51.10 5.94 -14.47
CA LEU A 18 -49.67 6.21 -14.28
C LEU A 18 -48.90 4.93 -13.97
N THR A 19 -49.46 4.05 -13.14
CA THR A 19 -48.84 2.76 -12.79
C THR A 19 -48.72 1.85 -14.01
N LEU A 20 -49.74 1.80 -14.87
CA LEU A 20 -49.71 1.02 -16.11
C LEU A 20 -48.66 1.57 -17.09
N LEU A 21 -48.57 2.89 -17.22
CA LEU A 21 -47.57 3.54 -18.08
C LEU A 21 -46.14 3.28 -17.58
N LEU A 22 -45.90 3.45 -16.26
CA LEU A 22 -44.62 3.13 -15.63
C LEU A 22 -44.26 1.65 -15.78
N ARG A 23 -45.23 0.75 -15.63
CA ARG A 23 -45.00 -0.69 -15.79
C ARG A 23 -44.56 -1.03 -17.22
N GLY A 24 -45.16 -0.39 -18.23
CA GLY A 24 -44.74 -0.50 -19.62
C GLY A 24 -43.30 -0.04 -19.80
N LEU A 25 -42.99 1.18 -19.35
CA LEU A 25 -41.65 1.76 -19.44
C LEU A 25 -40.59 0.95 -18.70
N VAL A 26 -40.84 0.54 -17.46
CA VAL A 26 -39.91 -0.29 -16.68
C VAL A 26 -39.68 -1.63 -17.36
N ARG A 27 -40.72 -2.24 -17.92
CA ARG A 27 -40.59 -3.51 -18.63
C ARG A 27 -39.73 -3.39 -19.88
N GLU A 28 -39.93 -2.34 -20.67
CA GLU A 28 -39.22 -2.14 -21.95
C GLU A 28 -37.83 -1.55 -21.78
N LEU A 29 -37.64 -0.53 -20.92
CA LEU A 29 -36.35 0.11 -20.73
C LEU A 29 -35.43 -0.61 -19.74
N ILE A 30 -35.98 -1.39 -18.81
CA ILE A 30 -35.18 -2.00 -17.74
C ILE A 30 -35.22 -3.52 -17.86
N ILE A 31 -36.40 -4.14 -17.77
CA ILE A 31 -36.50 -5.61 -17.65
C ILE A 31 -35.99 -6.31 -18.92
N LEU A 32 -36.44 -5.89 -20.10
CA LEU A 32 -36.03 -6.45 -21.38
C LEU A 32 -34.51 -6.35 -21.64
N PRO A 33 -33.86 -5.17 -21.53
CA PRO A 33 -32.43 -5.08 -21.76
C PRO A 33 -31.61 -5.79 -20.69
N LEU A 34 -32.08 -5.82 -19.44
CA LEU A 34 -31.39 -6.55 -18.37
C LEU A 34 -31.42 -8.07 -18.61
N LEU A 35 -32.54 -8.59 -19.11
CA LEU A 35 -32.67 -10.00 -19.49
C LEU A 35 -31.77 -10.34 -20.69
N GLN A 36 -31.71 -9.45 -21.68
CA GLN A 36 -30.80 -9.60 -22.82
C GLN A 36 -29.34 -9.57 -22.37
N LEU A 37 -28.98 -8.65 -21.46
CA LEU A 37 -27.63 -8.57 -20.91
C LEU A 37 -27.27 -9.83 -20.13
N TYR A 38 -28.19 -10.34 -19.33
CA TYR A 38 -28.02 -11.61 -18.62
C TYR A 38 -27.83 -12.77 -19.59
N TRP A 39 -28.62 -12.84 -20.66
CA TRP A 39 -28.51 -13.88 -21.67
C TRP A 39 -27.15 -13.82 -22.41
N VAL A 40 -26.72 -12.63 -22.82
CA VAL A 40 -25.40 -12.42 -23.42
C VAL A 40 -24.28 -12.78 -22.45
N ALA A 41 -24.38 -12.36 -21.18
CA ALA A 41 -23.40 -12.71 -20.16
C ALA A 41 -23.34 -14.23 -19.97
N ARG A 42 -24.48 -14.90 -19.83
CA ARG A 42 -24.55 -16.35 -19.70
C ARG A 42 -23.91 -17.04 -20.91
N ILE A 43 -24.21 -16.59 -22.12
CA ILE A 43 -23.57 -17.13 -23.34
C ILE A 43 -22.08 -16.89 -23.31
N LEU A 44 -21.61 -15.69 -22.94
CA LEU A 44 -20.17 -15.44 -22.81
C LEU A 44 -19.53 -16.39 -21.80
N LEU A 45 -20.15 -16.59 -20.63
CA LEU A 45 -19.63 -17.50 -19.61
C LEU A 45 -19.66 -18.98 -20.06
N GLU A 46 -20.72 -19.44 -20.72
CA GLU A 46 -20.81 -20.81 -21.26
C GLU A 46 -19.92 -21.01 -22.49
N SER A 47 -19.71 -19.96 -23.28
CA SER A 47 -18.88 -19.97 -24.48
C SER A 47 -17.40 -19.77 -24.17
N VAL A 48 -17.05 -19.33 -22.96
CA VAL A 48 -15.66 -19.38 -22.48
C VAL A 48 -15.31 -20.86 -22.40
N PRO A 49 -14.52 -21.37 -23.35
CA PRO A 49 -14.12 -22.76 -23.33
C PRO A 49 -13.38 -22.97 -22.01
N GLN A 50 -13.70 -24.03 -21.30
CA GLN A 50 -12.97 -24.45 -20.11
C GLN A 50 -11.45 -24.41 -20.36
N LEU A 51 -11.02 -24.72 -21.59
CA LEU A 51 -9.66 -24.59 -22.08
C LEU A 51 -9.03 -23.18 -21.95
N LEU A 52 -9.80 -22.09 -22.10
CA LEU A 52 -9.27 -20.72 -21.89
C LEU A 52 -9.00 -20.44 -20.42
N LEU A 53 -9.88 -20.88 -19.50
CA LEU A 53 -9.67 -20.75 -18.06
C LEU A 53 -8.46 -21.57 -17.62
N TRP A 54 -8.37 -22.83 -18.06
CA TRP A 54 -7.20 -23.66 -17.82
C TRP A 54 -5.95 -23.10 -18.49
N GLY A 55 -6.06 -22.57 -19.71
CA GLY A 55 -4.97 -21.94 -20.43
C GLY A 55 -4.44 -20.70 -19.71
N LEU A 56 -5.32 -19.86 -19.17
CA LEU A 56 -4.93 -18.72 -18.35
C LEU A 56 -4.26 -19.18 -17.04
N PHE A 57 -4.85 -20.17 -16.36
CA PHE A 57 -4.31 -20.68 -15.11
C PHE A 57 -2.95 -21.34 -15.30
N VAL A 58 -2.83 -22.23 -16.29
CA VAL A 58 -1.57 -22.88 -16.67
C VAL A 58 -0.57 -21.86 -17.18
N GLY A 59 -0.99 -20.89 -18.00
CA GLY A 59 -0.14 -19.81 -18.48
C GLY A 59 0.41 -18.97 -17.33
N LEU A 60 -0.42 -18.60 -16.37
CA LEU A 60 0.00 -17.88 -15.17
C LEU A 60 0.93 -18.74 -14.29
N ALA A 61 0.62 -20.02 -14.12
CA ALA A 61 1.47 -20.97 -13.42
C ALA A 61 2.84 -21.10 -14.12
N PHE A 62 2.89 -21.13 -15.45
CA PHE A 62 4.14 -21.13 -16.23
C PHE A 62 4.90 -19.82 -16.12
N LEU A 63 4.23 -18.67 -16.10
CA LEU A 63 4.88 -17.38 -15.88
C LEU A 63 5.50 -17.31 -14.47
N ILE A 64 4.77 -17.78 -13.46
CA ILE A 64 5.26 -17.84 -12.08
C ILE A 64 6.40 -18.85 -11.97
N ALA A 65 6.24 -20.05 -12.52
CA ALA A 65 7.24 -21.11 -12.48
C ALA A 65 8.49 -20.73 -13.28
N GLY A 66 8.34 -20.15 -14.46
CA GLY A 66 9.43 -19.65 -15.29
C GLY A 66 10.15 -18.49 -14.63
N GLY A 67 9.42 -17.52 -14.05
CA GLY A 67 10.00 -16.46 -13.24
C GLY A 67 10.70 -16.98 -11.98
N SER A 68 10.16 -18.03 -11.36
CA SER A 68 10.75 -18.70 -10.20
C SER A 68 12.02 -19.46 -10.58
N LEU A 69 12.04 -20.18 -11.70
CA LEU A 69 13.21 -20.87 -12.22
C LEU A 69 14.30 -19.87 -12.62
N LEU A 70 13.96 -18.74 -13.23
CA LEU A 70 14.95 -17.71 -13.57
C LEU A 70 15.53 -17.04 -12.32
N ARG A 71 14.72 -16.89 -11.26
CA ARG A 71 15.19 -16.42 -9.94
C ARG A 71 16.04 -17.47 -9.25
N TRP A 72 15.66 -18.74 -9.31
CA TRP A 72 16.43 -19.87 -8.78
C TRP A 72 17.76 -19.98 -9.53
N GLN A 73 17.77 -19.96 -10.86
CA GLN A 73 18.98 -20.02 -11.66
C GLN A 73 19.90 -18.83 -11.39
N ARG A 74 19.38 -17.60 -11.22
CA ARG A 74 20.19 -16.46 -10.74
C ARG A 74 20.72 -16.65 -9.32
N GLU A 75 19.98 -17.31 -8.44
CA GLU A 75 20.43 -17.62 -7.08
C GLU A 75 21.48 -18.73 -7.08
N GLN A 76 21.36 -19.71 -7.97
CA GLN A 76 22.29 -20.83 -8.13
C GLN A 76 23.56 -20.42 -8.86
N GLU A 77 23.47 -19.58 -9.90
CA GLU A 77 24.63 -18.90 -10.51
C GLU A 77 25.31 -17.95 -9.52
N ARG A 78 24.57 -17.31 -8.59
CA ARG A 78 25.16 -16.59 -7.45
C ARG A 78 25.87 -17.51 -6.47
N THR A 79 25.31 -18.70 -6.20
CA THR A 79 25.92 -19.70 -5.31
C THR A 79 27.20 -20.30 -5.92
N GLU A 80 27.24 -20.48 -7.24
CA GLU A 80 28.41 -21.01 -7.95
C GLU A 80 29.46 -19.91 -8.23
N SER A 81 29.02 -18.65 -8.39
CA SER A 81 29.90 -17.47 -8.40
C SER A 81 30.36 -17.04 -7.00
N GLU A 82 29.87 -17.67 -5.91
CA GLU A 82 30.31 -17.46 -4.53
C GLU A 82 31.58 -18.26 -4.15
N ARG A 83 32.29 -18.82 -5.14
CA ARG A 83 33.75 -18.95 -5.04
C ARG A 83 34.50 -17.63 -5.27
N ARG A 84 33.80 -16.49 -5.27
CA ARG A 84 34.39 -15.17 -5.04
C ARG A 84 34.20 -14.78 -3.58
N PRO A 85 35.20 -14.15 -2.94
CA PRO A 85 35.17 -13.85 -1.52
C PRO A 85 33.89 -13.07 -1.20
N HIS A 86 33.08 -13.64 -0.31
CA HIS A 86 31.91 -13.02 0.29
C HIS A 86 32.20 -11.53 0.51
N PRO A 87 31.40 -10.60 -0.05
CA PRO A 87 31.49 -9.22 0.37
C PRO A 87 31.11 -9.25 1.85
N GLY A 88 32.12 -9.18 2.74
CA GLY A 88 31.92 -9.24 4.17
C GLY A 88 30.86 -8.21 4.56
N ARG A 89 30.16 -8.41 5.69
CA ARG A 89 29.04 -7.55 6.15
C ARG A 89 29.22 -6.07 5.78
N VAL A 90 30.42 -5.52 5.95
CA VAL A 90 30.86 -4.17 5.56
C VAL A 90 30.55 -3.76 4.11
N ALA A 91 30.71 -4.64 3.13
CA ALA A 91 30.40 -4.35 1.72
C ALA A 91 28.89 -4.27 1.46
N THR A 92 28.08 -5.05 2.20
CA THR A 92 26.61 -4.91 2.18
C THR A 92 26.19 -3.57 2.78
N TRP A 93 26.83 -3.15 3.88
CA TRP A 93 26.65 -1.81 4.46
C TRP A 93 27.04 -0.71 3.48
N ALA A 94 28.19 -0.84 2.81
CA ALA A 94 28.66 0.13 1.82
C ALA A 94 27.69 0.28 0.64
N ARG A 95 27.06 -0.84 0.22
CA ARG A 95 26.04 -0.82 -0.84
C ARG A 95 24.77 -0.10 -0.40
N TRP A 96 24.31 -0.31 0.84
CA TRP A 96 23.15 0.41 1.39
C TRP A 96 23.44 1.91 1.60
N ILE A 97 24.67 2.28 1.96
CA ILE A 97 25.10 3.69 2.07
C ILE A 97 25.08 4.37 0.70
N ARG A 98 25.60 3.72 -0.35
CA ARG A 98 25.55 4.26 -1.72
C ARG A 98 24.12 4.44 -2.22
N GLN A 99 23.24 3.50 -1.90
CA GLN A 99 21.83 3.55 -2.30
C GLN A 99 21.01 4.59 -1.50
N ALA A 100 21.53 5.06 -0.36
CA ALA A 100 20.93 6.16 0.40
C ALA A 100 21.14 7.53 -0.27
N GLU A 101 22.04 7.66 -1.25
CA GLU A 101 22.23 8.91 -2.00
C GLU A 101 21.17 9.12 -3.10
N GLU A 102 20.43 8.08 -3.47
CA GLU A 102 19.49 8.09 -4.60
C GLU A 102 18.08 8.62 -4.25
N GLY A 103 17.73 8.83 -2.98
CA GLY A 103 16.42 9.40 -2.63
C GLY A 103 16.14 9.63 -1.14
N ASP A 104 15.21 10.54 -0.84
CA ASP A 104 14.86 10.92 0.53
C ASP A 104 14.31 9.72 1.35
N TYR A 105 13.62 8.78 0.69
CA TYR A 105 13.11 7.56 1.34
C TYR A 105 14.24 6.60 1.76
N SER A 106 15.29 6.45 0.96
CA SER A 106 16.42 5.57 1.30
C SER A 106 17.27 6.16 2.43
N ARG A 107 17.39 7.49 2.51
CA ARG A 107 17.99 8.19 3.66
C ARG A 107 17.22 7.95 4.96
N TRP A 108 15.89 8.04 4.92
CA TRP A 108 15.05 7.75 6.07
C TRP A 108 15.18 6.28 6.52
N ARG A 109 15.13 5.33 5.58
CA ARG A 109 15.31 3.91 5.88
C ARG A 109 16.67 3.62 6.51
N LEU A 110 17.74 4.26 6.03
CA LEU A 110 19.08 4.12 6.60
C LEU A 110 19.15 4.68 8.03
N ALA A 111 18.59 5.87 8.27
CA ALA A 111 18.53 6.47 9.60
C ALA A 111 17.72 5.60 10.59
N HIS A 112 16.63 4.99 10.12
CA HIS A 112 15.81 4.10 10.93
C HIS A 112 16.55 2.81 11.31
N GLN A 113 17.26 2.18 10.36
CA GLN A 113 18.04 0.98 10.65
C GLN A 113 19.24 1.25 11.56
N LEU A 114 19.95 2.37 11.35
CA LEU A 114 21.03 2.80 12.24
C LEU A 114 20.49 3.13 13.64
N GLY A 115 19.32 3.76 13.72
CA GLY A 115 18.64 4.02 14.99
C GLY A 115 18.28 2.74 15.75
N GLY A 116 17.75 1.73 15.05
CA GLY A 116 17.45 0.42 15.61
C GLY A 116 18.70 -0.27 16.15
N LEU A 117 19.79 -0.31 15.37
CA LEU A 117 21.05 -0.91 15.81
C LEU A 117 21.69 -0.17 16.98
N ALA A 118 21.61 1.16 17.01
CA ALA A 118 22.11 1.94 18.13
C ALA A 118 21.33 1.62 19.42
N LEU A 119 20.00 1.48 19.33
CA LEU A 119 19.18 1.06 20.46
C LEU A 119 19.51 -0.37 20.91
N ASP A 120 19.71 -1.30 19.97
CA ASP A 120 20.05 -2.69 20.30
C ASP A 120 21.43 -2.79 20.98
N LEU A 121 22.41 -2.02 20.51
CA LEU A 121 23.73 -1.95 21.14
C LEU A 121 23.68 -1.31 22.52
N LEU A 122 22.88 -0.25 22.70
CA LEU A 122 22.68 0.40 24.00
C LEU A 122 21.95 -0.51 24.99
N ALA A 123 20.90 -1.20 24.53
CA ALA A 123 20.15 -2.18 25.32
C ALA A 123 21.04 -3.36 25.73
N TYR A 124 21.86 -3.86 24.80
CA TYR A 124 22.83 -4.92 25.08
C TYR A 124 23.90 -4.48 26.08
N ARG A 125 24.45 -3.27 25.92
CA ARG A 125 25.49 -2.73 26.80
C ARG A 125 24.99 -2.42 28.21
N GLN A 126 23.75 -1.97 28.34
CA GLN A 126 23.16 -1.59 29.64
C GLN A 126 22.37 -2.75 30.29
N GLN A 127 22.25 -3.91 29.61
CA GLN A 127 21.40 -5.03 30.02
C GLN A 127 19.96 -4.62 30.35
N CYS A 128 19.47 -3.58 29.67
CA CYS A 128 18.13 -3.03 29.86
C CYS A 128 17.24 -3.37 28.66
N PRO A 129 15.93 -3.58 28.87
CA PRO A 129 15.00 -3.75 27.77
C PRO A 129 14.96 -2.51 26.88
N GLN A 130 14.83 -2.71 25.56
CA GLN A 130 14.89 -1.67 24.53
C GLN A 130 13.94 -0.49 24.77
N GLU A 131 12.79 -0.75 25.39
CA GLU A 131 11.79 0.26 25.76
C GLU A 131 12.28 1.25 26.84
N GLN A 132 13.14 0.81 27.76
CA GLN A 132 13.77 1.70 28.75
C GLN A 132 14.82 2.61 28.10
N VAL A 133 15.57 2.09 27.13
CA VAL A 133 16.57 2.88 26.37
C VAL A 133 15.87 3.94 25.51
N LYS A 134 14.73 3.62 24.89
CA LYS A 134 13.91 4.60 24.16
C LYS A 134 13.42 5.72 25.08
N ARG A 135 12.90 5.40 26.28
CA ARG A 135 12.47 6.40 27.26
C ARG A 135 13.62 7.29 27.72
N GLN A 136 14.79 6.71 28.02
CA GLN A 136 15.98 7.48 28.40
C GLN A 136 16.50 8.38 27.27
N LEU A 137 16.29 7.99 26.01
CA LEU A 137 16.62 8.79 24.82
C LEU A 137 15.64 9.98 24.64
N GLU A 138 14.37 9.79 25.01
CA GLU A 138 13.36 10.86 25.05
C GLU A 138 13.59 11.83 26.21
N GLU A 139 13.89 11.29 27.39
CA GLU A 139 14.18 12.03 28.64
C GLU A 139 15.55 12.73 28.63
N GLY A 140 16.46 12.35 27.71
CA GLY A 140 17.77 12.98 27.57
C GLY A 140 18.81 12.54 28.60
N THR A 141 18.50 11.50 29.37
CA THR A 141 19.31 10.95 30.48
C THR A 141 20.47 10.09 29.99
N LEU A 142 20.47 9.66 28.72
CA LEU A 142 21.58 8.96 28.10
C LEU A 142 22.78 9.91 27.87
N ALA A 143 23.93 9.54 28.45
CA ALA A 143 25.22 10.19 28.26
C ALA A 143 25.71 9.96 26.82
N MET A 144 25.32 10.85 25.92
CA MET A 144 25.74 10.82 24.51
C MET A 144 25.77 12.25 23.93
N PRO A 145 26.62 12.51 22.91
CA PRO A 145 26.74 13.82 22.29
C PRO A 145 25.41 14.35 21.75
N PRO A 146 25.16 15.66 21.84
CA PRO A 146 23.88 16.28 21.47
C PRO A 146 23.53 16.06 19.99
N GLU A 147 24.52 16.01 19.10
CA GLU A 147 24.33 15.79 17.66
C GLU A 147 23.81 14.37 17.38
N VAL A 148 24.37 13.37 18.07
CA VAL A 148 23.98 11.95 17.93
C VAL A 148 22.58 11.72 18.47
N ARG A 149 22.25 12.35 19.61
CA ARG A 149 20.91 12.33 20.20
C ARG A 149 19.86 12.89 19.23
N ALA A 150 20.15 14.03 18.59
CA ALA A 150 19.25 14.65 17.62
C ALA A 150 19.03 13.75 16.40
N TYR A 151 20.10 13.13 15.89
CA TYR A 151 20.02 12.21 14.75
C TYR A 151 19.20 10.94 15.06
N LEU A 152 19.42 10.32 16.23
CA LEU A 152 18.67 9.14 16.65
C LEU A 152 17.19 9.46 16.88
N ARG A 153 16.89 10.62 17.48
CA ARG A 153 15.51 11.09 17.67
C ARG A 153 14.80 11.33 16.34
N ALA A 154 15.50 11.86 15.34
CA ALA A 154 14.95 12.06 13.99
C ALA A 154 14.69 10.72 13.25
N GLY A 155 15.54 9.71 13.43
CA GLY A 155 15.38 8.38 12.81
C GLY A 155 14.36 7.46 13.49
N LEU A 156 14.14 7.63 14.81
CA LEU A 156 13.26 6.80 15.64
C LEU A 156 11.89 7.45 15.91
N GLY A 157 11.72 8.74 15.60
CA GLY A 157 10.47 9.45 15.73
C GLY A 157 9.35 8.76 14.94
N ARG A 158 8.31 8.32 15.66
CA ARG A 158 7.16 7.61 15.09
C ARG A 158 6.34 8.58 14.25
N GLY A 159 6.64 8.64 12.96
CA GLY A 159 5.78 9.20 11.91
C GLY A 159 5.40 10.67 12.06
N ILE A 160 6.29 11.57 11.66
CA ILE A 160 5.86 12.85 11.09
C ILE A 160 6.72 13.09 9.86
N TRP A 161 6.11 12.98 8.69
CA TRP A 161 6.67 13.52 7.46
C TRP A 161 6.93 15.02 7.68
N GLY A 162 8.20 15.39 7.84
CA GLY A 162 8.68 16.73 7.59
C GLY A 162 9.49 16.68 6.31
N PRO A 163 9.11 17.35 5.22
CA PRO A 163 9.87 17.32 3.98
C PRO A 163 11.27 17.88 4.26
N SER A 164 12.28 17.00 4.32
CA SER A 164 13.70 17.39 4.30
C SER A 164 14.14 17.82 2.90
N GLY A 165 13.28 18.55 2.18
CA GLY A 165 13.56 19.11 0.87
C GLY A 165 13.67 20.62 0.96
N ARG A 166 14.88 21.15 1.26
CA ARG A 166 15.34 22.55 1.10
C ARG A 166 14.51 23.70 1.74
N LEU A 167 13.24 23.50 2.11
CA LEU A 167 12.30 24.48 2.65
C LEU A 167 12.48 24.74 4.14
N GLY A 168 13.06 23.80 4.90
CA GLY A 168 13.41 24.02 6.31
C GLY A 168 14.43 25.15 6.53
N ARG A 169 15.26 25.48 5.52
CA ARG A 169 16.20 26.61 5.60
C ARG A 169 15.53 27.98 5.40
N LEU A 170 14.35 28.04 4.79
CA LEU A 170 13.60 29.29 4.60
C LEU A 170 12.76 29.65 5.84
N TRP A 171 12.26 28.64 6.58
CA TRP A 171 11.48 28.87 7.80
C TRP A 171 12.30 29.48 8.95
N HIS A 172 13.61 29.18 9.02
CA HIS A 172 14.48 29.77 10.03
C HIS A 172 14.82 31.25 9.78
N ARG A 173 14.51 31.79 8.59
CA ARG A 173 14.77 33.20 8.21
C ARG A 173 13.55 34.10 8.36
N LEU A 174 12.34 33.54 8.52
CA LEU A 174 11.09 34.28 8.64
C LEU A 174 10.51 34.33 10.07
N ARG A 175 11.14 33.65 11.04
CA ARG A 175 10.80 33.73 12.47
C ARG A 175 11.89 34.46 13.27
N GLY A 176 12.41 35.53 12.67
CA GLY A 176 13.50 36.34 13.19
C GLY A 176 13.37 37.80 12.78
N THR A 177 12.16 38.36 12.94
CA THR A 177 11.85 39.77 13.16
C THR A 177 10.54 39.84 13.93
#